data_AF-A0AAU9E3M0-F1
#
_entry.id   AF-A0AAU9E3M0-F1
#
_cell.length_a   1.000
_cell.length_b   1.000
_cell.length_c   1.000
_cell.angle_alpha   90.00
_cell.angle_beta   90.00
_cell.angle_gamma   90.00
#
_symmetry.space_group_name_H-M   'P 1'
#
loop_
_entity.id
_entity.type
_entity.pdbx_description
1 polymer ?
#
loop_
_entity_poly.entity_id
_entity_poly.type
_entity_poly.pdbx_seq_one_letter_code
_entity_poly.pdbx_strand_id
1 'polypeptide(L)'
;MVKNKLIILFLILFLSGCFLNEKLKIDKVELNINKKLIRADGTDKLVLKGIVKNKYGDILTNYHINYYVNRQKIENNFFSTDKSGKYILECEVEGIRSKSIEVEFDKPPVLNMFGKRENNNINLSGNILDIDGKIKKIQIDWENDGEIDEEIDENFLMLNLNHSYNLEHKTIELKIIAFDDKGLSTVKTYIFFYNKHFENVIKAKLDIPENGNIYYNDLKQVKNLLIYKFDLIEELKYFTNLKTLYIESIENKTLIKFIIPKLDYLNDLTIENCRISDFSFLKNIKNLERLNLEKDDIENFNIDEYIKNLKELDIIQNKIDNIKRLINLMGLEKLYLPYLKNKDFEFIKKLNNLKELYLAGDNIEDISFLGNLKHLEKLDLSENSIKNILPLTDMVNLKELNLEGNLLEDISSIENLTKLEKLYLSDNQLKDISKLEKLTALKILDLKFNEIIKLDGLDNLINLEELMISNNKIDNLFPIVNLMNLETLEFSYNKIKEISYLQNMTNLENLYADNNLITDLRVMLELNSLKYLNIKNNPIYENVQIDNYKIILELEKKLDIFEY
;
A
#
# COMPACT_ATOMS: atom_id res chain seq x y z
N MET A 1 -17.96 -27.10 -35.09
CA MET A 1 -17.75 -28.54 -35.39
C MET A 1 -17.47 -29.43 -34.17
N VAL A 2 -17.24 -28.92 -32.95
CA VAL A 2 -16.87 -29.78 -31.79
C VAL A 2 -17.99 -30.74 -31.33
N LYS A 3 -19.27 -30.35 -31.42
CA LYS A 3 -20.43 -31.22 -31.05
C LYS A 3 -20.59 -32.50 -31.89
N ASN A 4 -19.94 -32.62 -33.05
CA ASN A 4 -20.06 -33.82 -33.89
C ASN A 4 -19.02 -34.92 -33.58
N LYS A 5 -17.92 -34.63 -32.83
CA LYS A 5 -16.88 -35.65 -32.55
C LYS A 5 -17.27 -36.63 -31.45
N LEU A 6 -17.92 -36.18 -30.36
CA LEU A 6 -18.35 -37.09 -29.28
C LEU A 6 -19.33 -38.17 -29.75
N ILE A 7 -20.27 -37.82 -30.63
CA ILE A 7 -21.27 -38.77 -31.16
C ILE A 7 -20.61 -39.82 -32.05
N ILE A 8 -19.59 -39.44 -32.84
CA ILE A 8 -18.82 -40.38 -33.66
C ILE A 8 -18.00 -41.33 -32.77
N LEU A 9 -17.36 -40.83 -31.72
CA LEU A 9 -16.54 -41.65 -30.81
C LEU A 9 -17.39 -42.70 -30.05
N PHE A 10 -18.59 -42.33 -29.61
CA PHE A 10 -19.52 -43.26 -28.95
C PHE A 10 -20.08 -44.33 -29.90
N LEU A 11 -20.30 -43.97 -31.18
CA LEU A 11 -20.69 -44.92 -32.24
C LEU A 11 -19.57 -45.91 -32.57
N ILE A 12 -18.29 -45.47 -32.55
CA ILE A 12 -17.13 -46.36 -32.72
C ILE A 12 -17.05 -47.35 -31.56
N LEU A 13 -17.16 -46.88 -30.31
CA LEU A 13 -17.13 -47.74 -29.11
C LEU A 13 -18.25 -48.79 -29.09
N PHE A 14 -19.46 -48.43 -29.52
CA PHE A 14 -20.58 -49.37 -29.60
C PHE A 14 -20.43 -50.37 -30.77
N LEU A 15 -19.87 -49.94 -31.91
CA LEU A 15 -19.58 -50.84 -33.04
C LEU A 15 -18.44 -51.81 -32.71
N SER A 16 -17.39 -51.40 -31.98
CA SER A 16 -16.35 -52.32 -31.49
C SER A 16 -16.90 -53.40 -30.55
N GLY A 17 -17.95 -53.09 -29.77
CA GLY A 17 -18.68 -54.09 -28.97
C GLY A 17 -19.39 -55.17 -29.78
N CYS A 18 -19.60 -54.97 -31.09
CA CYS A 18 -20.19 -55.96 -32.00
C CYS A 18 -19.15 -56.75 -32.82
N PHE A 19 -17.85 -56.46 -32.72
CA PHE A 19 -16.80 -57.10 -33.52
C PHE A 19 -16.20 -58.39 -32.90
N LEU A 20 -17.03 -59.17 -32.19
CA LEU A 20 -16.68 -60.53 -31.75
C LEU A 20 -16.94 -61.62 -32.82
N ASN A 21 -17.06 -61.25 -34.10
CA ASN A 21 -17.16 -62.18 -35.23
C ASN A 21 -16.55 -61.59 -36.53
N GLU A 22 -15.54 -62.26 -37.08
CA GLU A 22 -14.60 -61.71 -38.08
C GLU A 22 -15.12 -61.54 -39.54
N LYS A 23 -16.45 -61.51 -39.80
CA LYS A 23 -16.98 -61.69 -41.18
C LYS A 23 -18.02 -60.68 -41.71
N LEU A 24 -18.09 -59.47 -41.15
CA LEU A 24 -18.96 -58.40 -41.69
C LEU A 24 -18.20 -57.08 -41.91
N LYS A 25 -18.01 -56.69 -43.18
CA LYS A 25 -17.61 -55.33 -43.57
C LYS A 25 -18.87 -54.48 -43.80
N ILE A 26 -19.05 -53.47 -42.96
CA ILE A 26 -20.07 -52.43 -43.12
C ILE A 26 -19.41 -51.25 -43.85
N ASP A 27 -19.86 -50.94 -45.07
CA ASP A 27 -19.27 -49.85 -45.87
C ASP A 27 -19.98 -48.50 -45.69
N LYS A 28 -21.25 -48.47 -45.25
CA LYS A 28 -22.01 -47.21 -45.11
C LYS A 28 -23.06 -47.24 -43.99
N VAL A 29 -23.08 -46.19 -43.18
CA VAL A 29 -24.13 -45.89 -42.19
C VAL A 29 -24.80 -44.57 -42.60
N GLU A 30 -26.12 -44.58 -42.78
CA GLU A 30 -26.89 -43.37 -43.09
C GLU A 30 -27.63 -42.88 -41.83
N LEU A 31 -27.19 -41.72 -41.32
CA LEU A 31 -27.72 -41.04 -40.13
C LEU A 31 -28.65 -39.90 -40.56
N ASN A 32 -29.88 -39.88 -40.03
CA ASN A 32 -30.82 -38.79 -40.30
C ASN A 32 -31.28 -38.14 -38.98
N ILE A 33 -30.81 -36.92 -38.72
CA ILE A 33 -31.03 -36.20 -37.46
C ILE A 33 -32.29 -35.34 -37.59
N ASN A 34 -33.42 -35.83 -37.09
CA ASN A 34 -34.69 -35.09 -37.13
C ASN A 34 -34.90 -34.18 -35.91
N LYS A 35 -35.67 -33.11 -36.14
CA LYS A 35 -35.64 -31.84 -35.40
C LYS A 35 -36.07 -31.93 -33.92
N LYS A 36 -35.57 -30.96 -33.14
CA LYS A 36 -35.86 -30.68 -31.71
C LYS A 36 -37.34 -30.79 -31.33
N LEU A 37 -37.58 -31.41 -30.17
CA LEU A 37 -38.76 -31.16 -29.32
C LEU A 37 -38.26 -30.62 -27.98
N ILE A 38 -38.67 -29.38 -27.66
CA ILE A 38 -38.32 -28.68 -26.41
C ILE A 38 -39.35 -29.06 -25.36
N ARG A 39 -38.90 -29.43 -24.16
CA ARG A 39 -39.75 -29.61 -22.97
C ARG A 39 -39.63 -28.42 -22.03
N ALA A 40 -40.68 -28.17 -21.25
CA ALA A 40 -40.75 -27.06 -20.30
C ALA A 40 -39.76 -27.18 -19.12
N ASP A 41 -39.16 -28.35 -18.92
CA ASP A 41 -38.11 -28.63 -17.94
C ASP A 41 -36.69 -28.18 -18.38
N GLY A 42 -36.55 -27.57 -19.56
CA GLY A 42 -35.27 -27.09 -20.08
C GLY A 42 -34.38 -28.17 -20.70
N THR A 43 -34.82 -29.44 -20.75
CA THR A 43 -34.08 -30.52 -21.40
C THR A 43 -34.32 -30.57 -22.91
N ASP A 44 -33.25 -30.63 -23.69
CA ASP A 44 -33.33 -30.81 -25.15
C ASP A 44 -33.37 -32.32 -25.46
N LYS A 45 -34.50 -32.82 -25.99
CA LYS A 45 -34.60 -34.20 -26.49
C LYS A 45 -34.13 -34.29 -27.95
N LEU A 46 -33.10 -35.10 -28.19
CA LEU A 46 -32.66 -35.51 -29.52
C LEU A 46 -33.20 -36.90 -29.87
N VAL A 47 -33.65 -37.09 -31.11
CA VAL A 47 -34.08 -38.41 -31.61
C VAL A 47 -33.25 -38.75 -32.85
N LEU A 48 -32.41 -39.78 -32.72
CA LEU A 48 -31.57 -40.29 -33.79
C LEU A 48 -32.21 -41.54 -34.38
N LYS A 49 -32.34 -41.57 -35.71
CA LYS A 49 -32.79 -42.73 -36.48
C LYS A 49 -31.78 -43.03 -37.57
N GLY A 50 -31.51 -44.30 -37.80
CA GLY A 50 -30.56 -44.71 -38.84
C GLY A 50 -30.76 -46.14 -39.29
N ILE A 51 -30.15 -46.44 -40.42
CA ILE A 51 -30.22 -47.73 -41.12
C ILE A 51 -28.78 -48.17 -41.42
N VAL A 52 -28.48 -49.45 -41.15
CA VAL A 52 -27.21 -50.07 -41.51
C VAL A 52 -27.43 -50.94 -42.75
N LYS A 53 -26.56 -50.80 -43.75
CA LYS A 53 -26.62 -51.59 -45.00
C LYS A 53 -25.31 -52.36 -45.25
N ASN A 54 -25.40 -53.46 -45.99
CA ASN A 54 -24.23 -54.17 -46.51
C ASN A 54 -23.70 -53.51 -47.79
N LYS A 55 -22.56 -53.99 -48.30
CA LYS A 55 -21.92 -53.51 -49.55
C LYS A 55 -22.73 -53.72 -50.84
N TYR A 56 -23.83 -54.47 -50.80
CA TYR A 56 -24.75 -54.70 -51.93
C TYR A 56 -26.01 -53.83 -51.84
N GLY A 57 -26.22 -53.12 -50.73
CA GLY A 57 -27.34 -52.22 -50.49
C GLY A 57 -28.44 -52.78 -49.57
N ASP A 58 -28.35 -54.06 -49.17
CA ASP A 58 -29.35 -54.70 -48.31
C ASP A 58 -29.33 -54.11 -46.91
N ILE A 59 -30.52 -53.89 -46.33
CA ILE A 59 -30.67 -53.38 -44.97
C ILE A 59 -30.42 -54.51 -43.96
N LEU A 60 -29.40 -54.33 -43.11
CA LEU A 60 -29.03 -55.28 -42.06
C LEU A 60 -29.79 -55.03 -40.75
N THR A 61 -30.01 -53.75 -40.38
CA THR A 61 -30.81 -53.37 -39.20
C THR A 61 -31.20 -51.89 -39.21
N ASN A 62 -32.25 -51.55 -38.46
CA ASN A 62 -32.72 -50.19 -38.20
C ASN A 62 -32.59 -49.87 -36.70
N TYR A 63 -32.17 -48.64 -36.35
CA TYR A 63 -32.06 -48.22 -34.96
C TYR A 63 -32.74 -46.88 -34.66
N HIS A 64 -33.07 -46.68 -33.39
CA HIS A 64 -33.85 -45.58 -32.84
C HIS A 64 -33.32 -45.23 -31.45
N ILE A 65 -32.73 -44.05 -31.27
CA ILE A 65 -32.13 -43.62 -29.99
C ILE A 65 -32.75 -42.28 -29.55
N ASN A 66 -33.20 -42.23 -28.30
CA ASN A 66 -33.67 -41.01 -27.64
C ASN A 66 -32.59 -40.54 -26.66
N TYR A 67 -32.09 -39.32 -26.81
CA TYR A 67 -31.11 -38.71 -25.91
C TYR A 67 -31.65 -37.43 -25.32
N TYR A 68 -31.30 -37.12 -24.06
CA TYR A 68 -31.79 -35.95 -23.33
C TYR A 68 -30.57 -35.16 -22.81
N VAL A 69 -30.45 -33.89 -23.22
CA VAL A 69 -29.33 -33.04 -22.83
C VAL A 69 -29.79 -32.03 -21.78
N ASN A 70 -29.15 -32.06 -20.59
CA ASN A 70 -29.28 -31.02 -19.58
C ASN A 70 -28.14 -29.99 -19.75
N ARG A 71 -28.43 -28.69 -19.63
CA ARG A 71 -27.51 -27.60 -20.05
C ARG A 71 -26.36 -27.29 -19.09
N GLN A 72 -26.36 -27.78 -17.86
CA GLN A 72 -25.40 -27.40 -16.81
C GLN A 72 -24.08 -28.20 -16.79
N LYS A 73 -23.75 -29.00 -17.81
CA LYS A 73 -22.44 -29.66 -17.93
C LYS A 73 -21.86 -29.57 -19.34
N ILE A 74 -21.26 -28.43 -19.67
CA ILE A 74 -20.34 -28.27 -20.82
C ILE A 74 -19.23 -27.29 -20.42
N GLU A 75 -18.19 -27.78 -19.75
CA GLU A 75 -16.88 -27.12 -19.73
C GLU A 75 -15.79 -28.14 -19.36
N ASN A 76 -14.96 -28.48 -20.36
CA ASN A 76 -13.56 -28.90 -20.24
C ASN A 76 -13.04 -29.28 -21.65
N ASN A 77 -12.03 -28.56 -22.13
CA ASN A 77 -11.38 -28.81 -23.42
C ASN A 77 -10.15 -29.71 -23.24
N PHE A 78 -10.03 -30.75 -24.06
CA PHE A 78 -8.92 -31.72 -24.05
C PHE A 78 -7.90 -31.41 -25.16
N PHE A 79 -6.62 -31.19 -24.83
CA PHE A 79 -5.54 -30.95 -25.80
C PHE A 79 -4.10 -31.11 -25.19
N SER A 80 -3.15 -31.86 -25.82
CA SER A 80 -1.66 -31.89 -25.57
C SER A 80 -0.78 -31.89 -26.86
N THR A 81 0.18 -30.96 -27.12
CA THR A 81 0.88 -30.75 -28.44
C THR A 81 1.76 -31.88 -29.01
N ASP A 82 1.66 -32.12 -30.33
CA ASP A 82 2.61 -32.88 -31.17
C ASP A 82 3.47 -31.98 -32.10
N LYS A 83 4.29 -32.62 -32.95
CA LYS A 83 5.60 -32.17 -33.49
C LYS A 83 5.60 -31.01 -34.52
N SER A 84 4.58 -30.16 -34.51
CA SER A 84 4.63 -28.79 -35.09
C SER A 84 4.03 -27.72 -34.15
N GLY A 85 3.69 -28.10 -32.92
CA GLY A 85 3.04 -27.24 -31.93
C GLY A 85 1.50 -27.34 -31.91
N LYS A 86 0.90 -28.53 -32.08
CA LYS A 86 -0.58 -28.66 -31.98
C LYS A 86 -1.14 -29.97 -31.43
N TYR A 87 -2.27 -29.89 -30.74
CA TYR A 87 -2.61 -30.72 -29.58
C TYR A 87 -3.48 -32.00 -29.86
N ILE A 88 -3.10 -33.21 -29.35
CA ILE A 88 -3.79 -34.54 -29.41
C ILE A 88 -3.51 -35.44 -28.16
N LEU A 89 -4.48 -36.30 -27.79
CA LEU A 89 -4.50 -37.25 -26.65
C LEU A 89 -4.37 -38.73 -27.08
N GLU A 90 -3.91 -39.62 -26.18
CA GLU A 90 -3.95 -41.10 -26.36
C GLU A 90 -4.39 -41.86 -25.09
N CYS A 91 -5.09 -42.99 -25.30
CA CYS A 91 -5.36 -44.08 -24.35
C CYS A 91 -5.23 -45.41 -25.11
N GLU A 92 -4.65 -46.45 -24.48
CA GLU A 92 -4.45 -47.78 -25.09
C GLU A 92 -4.79 -48.91 -24.10
N VAL A 93 -5.18 -50.09 -24.61
CA VAL A 93 -5.21 -51.37 -23.88
C VAL A 93 -4.59 -52.46 -24.78
N GLU A 94 -3.81 -53.37 -24.18
CA GLU A 94 -2.61 -54.00 -24.77
C GLU A 94 -2.79 -55.08 -25.86
N GLY A 95 -1.72 -55.27 -26.68
CA GLY A 95 -1.54 -56.49 -27.48
C GLY A 95 -0.34 -56.56 -28.45
N ILE A 96 0.90 -56.71 -27.95
CA ILE A 96 2.00 -57.61 -28.46
C ILE A 96 2.04 -57.84 -30.00
N ARG A 97 3.06 -57.51 -30.84
CA ARG A 97 4.53 -57.20 -30.78
C ARG A 97 5.00 -56.83 -32.24
N SER A 98 6.22 -56.40 -32.62
CA SER A 98 7.45 -55.83 -31.99
C SER A 98 8.54 -55.49 -33.05
N LYS A 99 9.43 -54.51 -32.76
CA LYS A 99 10.73 -54.15 -33.43
C LYS A 99 10.67 -53.56 -34.87
N SER A 100 11.41 -52.50 -35.23
CA SER A 100 12.25 -51.53 -34.49
C SER A 100 12.78 -50.42 -35.44
N ILE A 101 12.91 -49.15 -34.97
CA ILE A 101 14.11 -48.27 -35.02
C ILE A 101 13.74 -46.81 -34.60
N GLU A 102 14.48 -46.27 -33.60
CA GLU A 102 14.79 -44.86 -33.18
C GLU A 102 13.65 -43.79 -33.11
N VAL A 103 13.66 -42.75 -32.23
CA VAL A 103 14.70 -41.74 -31.88
C VAL A 103 14.42 -41.09 -30.48
N GLU A 104 15.48 -40.69 -29.76
CA GLU A 104 15.62 -39.74 -28.60
C GLU A 104 14.70 -39.78 -27.34
N PHE A 105 15.29 -39.42 -26.19
CA PHE A 105 14.63 -39.32 -24.89
C PHE A 105 14.33 -37.86 -24.51
N ASP A 106 13.09 -37.58 -24.12
CA ASP A 106 12.58 -36.21 -23.97
C ASP A 106 11.51 -36.10 -22.85
N LYS A 107 11.75 -36.73 -21.68
CA LYS A 107 10.81 -36.71 -20.52
C LYS A 107 11.49 -36.66 -19.14
N PRO A 108 10.96 -35.89 -18.18
CA PRO A 108 11.44 -35.83 -16.79
C PRO A 108 11.01 -37.06 -15.96
N PRO A 109 11.62 -37.30 -14.78
CA PRO A 109 11.35 -38.47 -13.94
C PRO A 109 9.91 -38.50 -13.40
N VAL A 110 9.36 -39.72 -13.27
CA VAL A 110 8.02 -39.99 -12.75
C VAL A 110 8.02 -39.95 -11.23
N LEU A 111 7.17 -39.11 -10.61
CA LEU A 111 6.88 -39.18 -9.18
C LEU A 111 5.84 -40.28 -8.91
N ASN A 112 6.19 -41.23 -8.05
CA ASN A 112 5.23 -42.09 -7.35
C ASN A 112 5.10 -41.59 -5.91
N MET A 113 3.91 -41.12 -5.51
CA MET A 113 3.61 -40.61 -4.16
C MET A 113 2.61 -41.52 -3.46
N PHE A 114 2.87 -41.80 -2.18
CA PHE A 114 2.02 -42.57 -1.28
C PHE A 114 1.57 -41.67 -0.12
N GLY A 115 0.26 -41.60 0.12
CA GLY A 115 -0.32 -40.81 1.20
C GLY A 115 -0.55 -41.60 2.48
N LYS A 116 -0.41 -40.95 3.63
CA LYS A 116 -0.91 -41.44 4.92
C LYS A 116 -1.50 -40.28 5.73
N ARG A 117 -2.65 -40.51 6.36
CA ARG A 117 -3.36 -39.54 7.21
C ARG A 117 -2.95 -39.73 8.66
N GLU A 118 -2.41 -38.69 9.30
CA GLU A 118 -2.06 -38.68 10.73
C GLU A 118 -2.41 -37.30 11.32
N ASN A 119 -3.21 -37.26 12.39
CA ASN A 119 -3.58 -36.04 13.15
C ASN A 119 -3.93 -34.80 12.30
N ASN A 120 -5.00 -34.90 11.49
CA ASN A 120 -5.49 -33.87 10.53
C ASN A 120 -4.53 -33.47 9.39
N ASN A 121 -3.29 -33.99 9.37
CA ASN A 121 -2.35 -33.76 8.29
C ASN A 121 -2.44 -34.88 7.23
N ILE A 122 -2.31 -34.50 5.97
CA ILE A 122 -2.13 -35.44 4.85
C ILE A 122 -0.65 -35.45 4.52
N ASN A 123 0.02 -36.58 4.77
CA ASN A 123 1.44 -36.74 4.53
C ASN A 123 1.66 -37.54 3.24
N LEU A 124 2.12 -36.87 2.18
CA LEU A 124 2.37 -37.49 0.87
C LEU A 124 3.87 -37.69 0.69
N SER A 125 4.35 -38.94 0.70
CA SER A 125 5.77 -39.24 0.48
C SER A 125 6.00 -40.03 -0.80
N GLY A 126 6.96 -39.60 -1.61
CA GLY A 126 7.29 -40.22 -2.88
C GLY A 126 8.80 -40.30 -3.11
N ASN A 127 9.24 -41.21 -3.99
CA ASN A 127 10.64 -41.33 -4.36
C ASN A 127 10.88 -40.71 -5.75
N ILE A 128 11.93 -39.93 -5.89
CA ILE A 128 12.51 -39.58 -7.20
C ILE A 128 13.79 -40.39 -7.39
N LEU A 129 13.89 -41.08 -8.51
CA LEU A 129 15.13 -41.66 -8.99
C LEU A 129 15.84 -40.63 -9.87
N ASP A 130 17.07 -40.30 -9.48
CA ASP A 130 18.01 -39.56 -10.33
C ASP A 130 18.67 -40.51 -11.35
N ILE A 131 19.31 -39.97 -12.38
CA ILE A 131 19.84 -40.70 -13.55
C ILE A 131 20.88 -41.77 -13.15
N ASP A 132 21.57 -41.58 -12.02
CA ASP A 132 22.54 -42.52 -11.43
C ASP A 132 21.94 -43.55 -10.44
N GLY A 133 20.62 -43.68 -10.35
CA GLY A 133 19.94 -44.72 -9.56
C GLY A 133 19.98 -44.54 -8.03
N LYS A 134 20.38 -43.36 -7.54
CA LYS A 134 20.33 -43.00 -6.12
C LYS A 134 18.94 -42.49 -5.72
N ILE A 135 18.37 -43.09 -4.67
CA ILE A 135 17.01 -42.81 -4.22
C ILE A 135 16.99 -41.51 -3.42
N LYS A 136 16.37 -40.46 -3.98
CA LYS A 136 16.03 -39.24 -3.24
C LYS A 136 14.56 -39.31 -2.83
N LYS A 137 14.29 -39.51 -1.54
CA LYS A 137 12.92 -39.42 -1.02
C LYS A 137 12.49 -37.95 -0.99
N ILE A 138 11.25 -37.68 -1.38
CA ILE A 138 10.57 -36.41 -1.15
C ILE A 138 9.36 -36.68 -0.25
N GLN A 139 9.21 -35.85 0.78
CA GLN A 139 8.04 -35.86 1.65
C GLN A 139 7.36 -34.49 1.55
N ILE A 140 6.05 -34.51 1.37
CA ILE A 140 5.19 -33.35 1.26
C ILE A 140 4.21 -33.42 2.43
N ASP A 141 4.45 -32.62 3.45
CA ASP A 141 3.55 -32.48 4.59
C ASP A 141 2.50 -31.40 4.24
N TRP A 142 1.20 -31.70 4.43
CA TRP A 142 0.11 -30.73 4.41
C TRP A 142 -0.44 -30.53 5.82
N GLU A 143 -0.44 -29.29 6.31
CA GLU A 143 -1.13 -28.87 7.55
C GLU A 143 -2.40 -28.10 7.19
N ASN A 144 -3.53 -28.47 7.78
CA ASN A 144 -4.83 -27.83 7.54
C ASN A 144 -5.55 -27.61 8.88
N ASP A 145 -5.79 -26.35 9.24
CA ASP A 145 -6.44 -25.92 10.49
C ASP A 145 -7.98 -26.14 10.44
N GLY A 146 -8.42 -27.37 10.18
CA GLY A 146 -9.84 -27.74 10.14
C GLY A 146 -10.06 -29.25 10.08
N GLU A 147 -11.10 -29.73 10.76
CA GLU A 147 -11.50 -31.15 10.70
C GLU A 147 -11.96 -31.51 9.28
N ILE A 148 -11.38 -32.59 8.74
CA ILE A 148 -11.77 -33.18 7.46
C ILE A 148 -12.66 -34.38 7.76
N ASP A 149 -13.97 -34.20 7.77
CA ASP A 149 -14.89 -35.34 7.82
C ASP A 149 -14.92 -36.08 6.47
N GLU A 150 -15.12 -37.40 6.57
CA GLU A 150 -15.17 -38.42 5.50
C GLU A 150 -13.83 -38.92 4.91
N GLU A 151 -13.89 -40.12 4.31
CA GLU A 151 -12.77 -40.93 3.85
C GLU A 151 -12.22 -40.47 2.49
N ILE A 152 -10.89 -40.53 2.34
CA ILE A 152 -10.21 -40.21 1.07
C ILE A 152 -9.91 -41.55 0.37
N ASP A 153 -10.55 -41.77 -0.78
CA ASP A 153 -10.36 -42.98 -1.59
C ASP A 153 -8.96 -43.02 -2.22
N GLU A 154 -8.26 -44.15 -2.14
CA GLU A 154 -6.78 -44.22 -2.27
C GLU A 154 -6.24 -44.07 -3.72
N ASN A 155 -7.09 -43.81 -4.72
CA ASN A 155 -6.70 -43.76 -6.12
C ASN A 155 -7.02 -42.42 -6.78
N PHE A 156 -6.01 -41.84 -7.46
CA PHE A 156 -5.97 -40.52 -8.11
C PHE A 156 -5.72 -39.30 -7.21
N LEU A 157 -4.46 -39.15 -6.78
CA LEU A 157 -3.89 -37.87 -6.36
C LEU A 157 -2.86 -37.34 -7.37
N MET A 158 -3.31 -37.18 -8.63
CA MET A 158 -2.80 -36.02 -9.40
C MET A 158 -3.20 -34.76 -8.65
N LEU A 159 -2.42 -33.68 -8.79
CA LEU A 159 -2.70 -32.34 -8.27
C LEU A 159 -4.03 -31.79 -8.83
N ASN A 160 -5.14 -32.25 -8.25
CA ASN A 160 -6.48 -31.99 -8.74
C ASN A 160 -7.20 -31.07 -7.74
N LEU A 161 -6.76 -29.81 -7.73
CA LEU A 161 -7.42 -28.68 -7.06
C LEU A 161 -8.87 -28.42 -7.56
N ASN A 162 -9.40 -29.27 -8.46
CA ASN A 162 -10.75 -29.20 -9.01
C ASN A 162 -11.82 -29.89 -8.16
N HIS A 163 -11.46 -30.63 -7.09
CA HIS A 163 -12.45 -30.99 -6.08
C HIS A 163 -12.62 -29.81 -5.12
N SER A 164 -13.78 -29.19 -5.23
CA SER A 164 -14.25 -28.08 -4.39
C SER A 164 -14.52 -28.55 -2.96
N TYR A 165 -13.46 -28.85 -2.23
CA TYR A 165 -13.44 -28.66 -0.78
C TYR A 165 -13.72 -27.18 -0.49
N ASN A 166 -14.30 -26.90 0.67
CA ASN A 166 -14.72 -25.55 1.07
C ASN A 166 -13.51 -24.71 1.51
N LEU A 167 -12.60 -24.47 0.55
CA LEU A 167 -11.33 -23.74 0.66
C LEU A 167 -11.47 -22.25 0.34
N GLU A 168 -12.70 -21.78 0.16
CA GLU A 168 -13.00 -20.35 0.07
C GLU A 168 -12.41 -19.67 1.32
N HIS A 169 -11.49 -18.72 1.10
CA HIS A 169 -10.84 -17.88 2.11
C HIS A 169 -9.70 -18.50 2.94
N LYS A 170 -8.96 -19.52 2.46
CA LYS A 170 -7.75 -20.04 3.15
C LYS A 170 -6.47 -20.05 2.31
N THR A 171 -5.35 -19.66 2.91
CA THR A 171 -4.00 -19.78 2.33
C THR A 171 -3.36 -21.12 2.65
N ILE A 172 -2.72 -21.75 1.66
CA ILE A 172 -2.22 -23.13 1.75
C ILE A 172 -0.68 -23.13 1.86
N GLU A 173 -0.17 -23.87 2.84
CA GLU A 173 1.27 -24.13 3.03
C GLU A 173 1.64 -25.49 2.41
N LEU A 174 2.58 -25.52 1.46
CA LEU A 174 3.13 -26.78 0.93
C LEU A 174 4.60 -26.92 1.33
N LYS A 175 4.89 -27.81 2.27
CA LYS A 175 6.25 -28.07 2.77
C LYS A 175 6.87 -29.25 2.03
N ILE A 176 7.81 -28.96 1.13
CA ILE A 176 8.58 -29.95 0.37
C ILE A 176 9.88 -30.24 1.11
N ILE A 177 10.04 -31.49 1.53
CA ILE A 177 11.20 -32.02 2.24
C ILE A 177 11.95 -32.96 1.28
N ALA A 178 13.21 -32.68 0.96
CA ALA A 178 14.05 -33.52 0.12
C ALA A 178 15.16 -34.19 0.94
N PHE A 179 15.40 -35.47 0.67
CA PHE A 179 16.46 -36.26 1.30
C PHE A 179 17.55 -36.62 0.29
N ASP A 180 18.80 -36.72 0.75
CA ASP A 180 19.95 -37.23 0.00
C ASP A 180 20.59 -38.45 0.72
N ASP A 181 21.65 -39.00 0.16
CA ASP A 181 22.40 -40.15 0.69
C ASP A 181 22.89 -39.99 2.15
N LYS A 182 22.90 -38.77 2.70
CA LYS A 182 23.35 -38.44 4.06
C LYS A 182 22.21 -38.06 5.01
N GLY A 183 20.98 -37.96 4.52
CA GLY A 183 19.79 -37.65 5.32
C GLY A 183 18.97 -36.49 4.76
N LEU A 184 18.48 -35.61 5.62
CA LEU A 184 17.70 -34.44 5.20
C LEU A 184 18.59 -33.42 4.47
N SER A 185 18.30 -33.14 3.19
CA SER A 185 19.10 -32.23 2.38
C SER A 185 18.55 -30.80 2.36
N THR A 186 17.24 -30.63 2.12
CA THR A 186 16.58 -29.32 2.09
C THR A 186 15.10 -29.40 2.50
N VAL A 187 14.58 -28.30 3.05
CA VAL A 187 13.15 -28.07 3.25
C VAL A 187 12.77 -26.75 2.58
N LYS A 188 11.75 -26.76 1.73
CA LYS A 188 11.17 -25.58 1.10
C LYS A 188 9.68 -25.52 1.39
N THR A 189 9.23 -24.49 2.09
CA THR A 189 7.80 -24.21 2.28
C THR A 189 7.35 -23.18 1.26
N TYR A 190 6.42 -23.57 0.40
CA TYR A 190 5.72 -22.74 -0.58
C TYR A 190 4.42 -22.21 0.05
N ILE A 191 4.04 -20.98 -0.28
CA ILE A 191 2.83 -20.35 0.27
C ILE A 191 1.92 -19.93 -0.88
N PHE A 192 0.72 -20.52 -0.90
CA PHE A 192 -0.33 -20.21 -1.87
C PHE A 192 -1.32 -19.23 -1.25
N PHE A 193 -1.07 -17.95 -1.49
CA PHE A 193 -1.91 -16.86 -1.04
C PHE A 193 -3.33 -16.99 -1.63
N TYR A 194 -4.34 -16.91 -0.77
CA TYR A 194 -5.75 -16.84 -1.16
C TYR A 194 -6.02 -15.52 -1.88
N ASN A 195 -5.62 -14.39 -1.27
CA ASN A 195 -5.75 -13.08 -1.87
C ASN A 195 -4.68 -12.88 -2.98
N LYS A 196 -5.07 -13.11 -4.23
CA LYS A 196 -4.20 -12.98 -5.41
C LYS A 196 -3.71 -11.55 -5.67
N HIS A 197 -4.46 -10.54 -5.24
CA HIS A 197 -3.96 -9.16 -5.31
C HIS A 197 -2.79 -8.97 -4.34
N PHE A 198 -2.95 -9.41 -3.10
CA PHE A 198 -1.88 -9.39 -2.09
C PHE A 198 -0.68 -10.23 -2.52
N GLU A 199 -0.89 -11.42 -3.11
CA GLU A 199 0.19 -12.24 -3.70
C GLU A 199 1.01 -11.45 -4.72
N ASN A 200 0.36 -10.74 -5.64
CA ASN A 200 1.02 -9.96 -6.67
C ASN A 200 1.78 -8.75 -6.10
N VAL A 201 1.23 -8.08 -5.06
CA VAL A 201 1.92 -7.01 -4.33
C VAL A 201 3.19 -7.54 -3.66
N ILE A 202 3.14 -8.72 -3.04
CA ILE A 202 4.30 -9.36 -2.41
C ILE A 202 5.33 -9.82 -3.45
N LYS A 203 4.89 -10.37 -4.60
CA LYS A 203 5.79 -10.72 -5.71
C LYS A 203 6.54 -9.51 -6.24
N ALA A 204 5.83 -8.42 -6.55
CA ALA A 204 6.43 -7.17 -6.99
C ALA A 204 7.42 -6.59 -5.96
N LYS A 205 7.14 -6.75 -4.67
CA LYS A 205 8.03 -6.29 -3.58
C LYS A 205 9.30 -7.14 -3.38
N LEU A 206 9.32 -8.36 -3.93
CA LEU A 206 10.42 -9.32 -3.81
C LEU A 206 11.11 -9.59 -5.15
N ASP A 207 10.80 -8.80 -6.19
CA ASP A 207 11.25 -8.99 -7.58
C ASP A 207 10.96 -10.42 -8.14
N ILE A 208 9.89 -11.06 -7.64
CA ILE A 208 9.44 -12.38 -8.09
C ILE A 208 8.54 -12.19 -9.33
N PRO A 209 8.79 -12.89 -10.46
CA PRO A 209 7.91 -12.87 -11.63
C PRO A 209 6.47 -13.26 -11.30
N GLU A 210 5.48 -12.83 -12.09
CA GLU A 210 4.05 -13.15 -11.87
C GLU A 210 3.78 -14.65 -11.77
N ASN A 211 4.47 -15.46 -12.59
CA ASN A 211 4.42 -16.92 -12.59
C ASN A 211 5.40 -17.59 -11.60
N GLY A 212 6.19 -16.80 -10.87
CA GLY A 212 7.07 -17.26 -9.80
C GLY A 212 6.29 -17.68 -8.55
N ASN A 213 6.91 -18.52 -7.73
CA ASN A 213 6.36 -18.97 -6.46
C ASN A 213 7.00 -18.20 -5.30
N ILE A 214 6.21 -17.89 -4.27
CA ILE A 214 6.70 -17.32 -3.01
C ILE A 214 7.04 -18.45 -2.04
N TYR A 215 8.24 -18.40 -1.46
CA TYR A 215 8.68 -19.29 -0.39
C TYR A 215 8.62 -18.58 0.96
N TYR A 216 8.41 -19.34 2.04
CA TYR A 216 8.42 -18.82 3.42
C TYR A 216 9.70 -18.06 3.79
N ASN A 217 10.85 -18.45 3.23
CA ASN A 217 12.10 -17.72 3.46
C ASN A 217 12.21 -16.40 2.68
N ASP A 218 11.42 -16.18 1.63
CA ASP A 218 11.41 -14.90 0.92
C ASP A 218 10.65 -13.85 1.73
N LEU A 219 9.57 -14.24 2.39
CA LEU A 219 8.77 -13.37 3.27
C LEU A 219 9.58 -12.84 4.47
N LYS A 220 10.63 -13.55 4.90
CA LYS A 220 11.59 -13.07 5.91
C LYS A 220 12.42 -11.86 5.47
N GLN A 221 12.44 -11.55 4.17
CA GLN A 221 13.08 -10.36 3.63
C GLN A 221 12.18 -9.13 3.71
N VAL A 222 10.86 -9.31 3.78
CA VAL A 222 9.87 -8.23 3.88
C VAL A 222 9.86 -7.68 5.31
N LYS A 223 10.48 -6.50 5.49
CA LYS A 223 10.56 -5.79 6.78
C LYS A 223 9.41 -4.81 7.00
N ASN A 224 8.82 -4.29 5.92
CA ASN A 224 7.79 -3.25 5.96
C ASN A 224 6.61 -3.69 5.10
N LEU A 225 5.38 -3.53 5.58
CA LEU A 225 4.17 -3.90 4.84
C LEU A 225 3.08 -2.85 5.05
N LEU A 226 2.40 -2.49 3.95
CA LEU A 226 1.24 -1.60 3.93
C LEU A 226 0.05 -2.42 3.44
N ILE A 227 -1.08 -2.35 4.14
CA ILE A 227 -2.29 -3.10 3.81
C ILE A 227 -3.50 -2.16 3.83
N TYR A 228 -4.20 -2.09 2.71
CA TYR A 228 -5.34 -1.19 2.48
C TYR A 228 -6.58 -1.99 2.12
N LYS A 229 -7.67 -1.89 2.89
CA LYS A 229 -9.02 -2.33 2.47
C LYS A 229 -9.13 -3.81 2.03
N PHE A 230 -8.27 -4.69 2.53
CA PHE A 230 -8.30 -6.12 2.20
C PHE A 230 -8.94 -6.94 3.31
N ASP A 231 -10.00 -7.65 2.96
CA ASP A 231 -10.49 -8.77 3.75
C ASP A 231 -9.53 -9.97 3.62
N LEU A 232 -9.29 -10.60 4.77
CA LEU A 232 -8.35 -11.71 5.01
C LEU A 232 -6.87 -11.35 4.92
N ILE A 233 -6.18 -11.62 6.04
CA ILE A 233 -4.74 -11.45 6.20
C ILE A 233 -4.19 -12.54 7.14
N GLU A 234 -4.72 -13.77 7.10
CA GLU A 234 -4.14 -14.91 7.83
C GLU A 234 -2.65 -15.07 7.50
N GLU A 235 -2.30 -14.68 6.27
CA GLU A 235 -0.97 -14.67 5.68
C GLU A 235 0.02 -13.74 6.38
N LEU A 236 -0.42 -12.77 7.19
CA LEU A 236 0.49 -11.99 8.04
C LEU A 236 1.28 -12.90 8.99
N LYS A 237 0.77 -14.08 9.35
CA LYS A 237 1.47 -15.07 10.21
C LYS A 237 2.84 -15.51 9.64
N TYR A 238 3.08 -15.35 8.34
CA TYR A 238 4.34 -15.74 7.70
C TYR A 238 5.42 -14.66 7.74
N PHE A 239 5.06 -13.40 7.99
CA PHE A 239 5.96 -12.24 7.95
C PHE A 239 6.74 -12.12 9.27
N THR A 240 7.45 -13.19 9.64
CA THR A 240 8.11 -13.36 10.94
C THR A 240 9.23 -12.35 11.23
N ASN A 241 9.75 -11.64 10.22
CA ASN A 241 10.76 -10.58 10.38
C ASN A 241 10.19 -9.16 10.17
N LEU A 242 8.86 -9.01 10.14
CA LEU A 242 8.23 -7.71 9.92
C LEU A 242 8.54 -6.76 11.08
N LYS A 243 8.98 -5.56 10.74
CA LYS A 243 9.30 -4.46 11.65
C LYS A 243 8.21 -3.38 11.65
N THR A 244 7.77 -3.01 10.44
CA THR A 244 6.78 -1.96 10.20
C THR A 244 5.54 -2.57 9.56
N LEU A 245 4.38 -2.34 10.18
CA LEU A 245 3.07 -2.73 9.65
C LEU A 245 2.13 -1.51 9.65
N TYR A 246 1.68 -1.13 8.47
CA TYR A 246 0.64 -0.13 8.28
C TYR A 246 -0.64 -0.81 7.79
N ILE A 247 -1.76 -0.55 8.46
CA ILE A 247 -3.08 -1.11 8.19
C ILE A 247 -4.08 0.04 8.08
N GLU A 248 -4.82 0.15 6.97
CA GLU A 248 -5.87 1.16 6.78
C GLU A 248 -7.20 0.54 6.37
N SER A 249 -8.28 1.01 6.98
CA SER A 249 -9.67 0.73 6.59
C SER A 249 -10.02 -0.77 6.55
N ILE A 250 -9.64 -1.53 7.58
CA ILE A 250 -9.94 -2.96 7.70
C ILE A 250 -11.06 -3.22 8.71
N GLU A 251 -12.15 -3.83 8.24
CA GLU A 251 -13.34 -4.11 9.07
C GLU A 251 -13.18 -5.36 9.97
N ASN A 252 -12.32 -6.31 9.59
CA ASN A 252 -12.15 -7.58 10.31
C ASN A 252 -11.23 -7.48 11.55
N LYS A 253 -11.80 -6.99 12.65
CA LYS A 253 -11.12 -6.79 13.96
C LYS A 253 -10.53 -8.07 14.58
N THR A 254 -11.02 -9.25 14.18
CA THR A 254 -10.48 -10.56 14.61
C THR A 254 -8.98 -10.66 14.32
N LEU A 255 -8.57 -10.11 13.18
CA LEU A 255 -7.22 -10.23 12.66
C LEU A 255 -6.17 -9.51 13.51
N ILE A 256 -6.46 -8.25 13.81
CA ILE A 256 -5.66 -7.37 14.68
C ILE A 256 -5.41 -8.07 16.03
N LYS A 257 -6.46 -8.71 16.57
CA LYS A 257 -6.42 -9.37 17.88
C LYS A 257 -5.60 -10.66 17.94
N PHE A 258 -5.52 -11.44 16.85
CA PHE A 258 -4.91 -12.78 16.88
C PHE A 258 -3.61 -12.93 16.08
N ILE A 259 -3.33 -12.04 15.12
CA ILE A 259 -2.17 -12.17 14.22
C ILE A 259 -1.04 -11.20 14.56
N ILE A 260 -1.35 -9.92 14.81
CA ILE A 260 -0.35 -8.92 15.19
C ILE A 260 0.46 -9.36 16.44
N PRO A 261 -0.14 -9.97 17.49
CA PRO A 261 0.58 -10.61 18.60
C PRO A 261 1.66 -11.64 18.25
N LYS A 262 1.68 -12.19 17.04
CA LYS A 262 2.64 -13.21 16.57
C LYS A 262 3.85 -12.60 15.84
N LEU A 263 3.87 -11.29 15.62
CA LEU A 263 4.92 -10.58 14.91
C LEU A 263 6.03 -10.15 15.90
N ASP A 264 6.86 -11.09 16.32
CA ASP A 264 7.88 -10.90 17.39
C ASP A 264 8.85 -9.71 17.14
N TYR A 265 9.08 -9.30 15.89
CA TYR A 265 10.02 -8.25 15.50
C TYR A 265 9.36 -6.89 15.21
N LEU A 266 8.03 -6.81 15.35
CA LEU A 266 7.28 -5.59 15.08
C LEU A 266 7.65 -4.50 16.09
N ASN A 267 8.12 -3.37 15.58
CA ASN A 267 8.50 -2.20 16.38
C ASN A 267 7.77 -0.91 15.97
N ASP A 268 7.18 -0.87 14.78
CA ASP A 268 6.33 0.21 14.27
C ASP A 268 5.00 -0.37 13.77
N LEU A 269 3.90 0.09 14.38
CA LEU A 269 2.54 -0.30 14.02
C LEU A 269 1.70 0.95 13.77
N THR A 270 1.18 1.08 12.56
CA THR A 270 0.14 2.06 12.24
C THR A 270 -1.15 1.32 11.96
N ILE A 271 -2.23 1.73 12.63
CA ILE A 271 -3.58 1.30 12.30
C ILE A 271 -4.45 2.53 12.13
N GLU A 272 -5.06 2.67 10.96
CA GLU A 272 -5.87 3.83 10.58
C GLU A 272 -7.30 3.38 10.21
N ASN A 273 -8.32 4.07 10.73
CA ASN A 273 -9.72 3.90 10.32
C ASN A 273 -10.24 2.44 10.41
N CYS A 274 -9.78 1.65 11.39
CA CYS A 274 -10.20 0.27 11.63
C CYS A 274 -11.23 0.14 12.79
N ARG A 275 -11.50 1.25 13.48
CA ARG A 275 -12.41 1.39 14.63
C ARG A 275 -12.04 0.48 15.80
N ILE A 276 -10.76 0.42 16.17
CA ILE A 276 -10.31 -0.45 17.27
C ILE A 276 -10.82 0.05 18.62
N SER A 277 -11.45 -0.85 19.38
CA SER A 277 -11.91 -0.61 20.76
C SER A 277 -11.26 -1.51 21.82
N ASP A 278 -10.42 -2.47 21.42
CA ASP A 278 -9.75 -3.43 22.30
C ASP A 278 -8.26 -3.49 21.97
N PHE A 279 -7.44 -2.90 22.84
CA PHE A 279 -5.99 -2.83 22.72
C PHE A 279 -5.24 -3.97 23.42
N SER A 280 -5.93 -4.97 23.96
CA SER A 280 -5.31 -6.07 24.73
C SER A 280 -4.30 -6.90 23.92
N PHE A 281 -4.37 -6.86 22.59
CA PHE A 281 -3.41 -7.50 21.69
C PHE A 281 -2.00 -6.90 21.80
N LEU A 282 -1.88 -5.60 22.14
CA LEU A 282 -0.60 -4.90 22.32
C LEU A 282 0.27 -5.55 23.41
N LYS A 283 -0.33 -6.23 24.39
CA LYS A 283 0.37 -6.92 25.50
C LYS A 283 1.44 -7.91 25.03
N ASN A 284 1.27 -8.46 23.83
CA ASN A 284 2.15 -9.49 23.27
C ASN A 284 3.24 -8.91 22.34
N ILE A 285 3.15 -7.63 21.96
CA ILE A 285 4.10 -6.98 21.05
C ILE A 285 5.27 -6.42 21.87
N LYS A 286 6.31 -7.24 22.04
CA LYS A 286 7.43 -6.99 22.98
C LYS A 286 8.28 -5.77 22.64
N ASN A 287 8.40 -5.44 21.35
CA ASN A 287 9.38 -4.51 20.81
C ASN A 287 8.77 -3.22 20.24
N LEU A 288 7.50 -2.93 20.54
CA LEU A 288 6.80 -1.77 19.97
C LEU A 288 7.38 -0.45 20.50
N GLU A 289 7.99 0.32 19.61
CA GLU A 289 8.55 1.65 19.89
C GLU A 289 7.69 2.78 19.31
N ARG A 290 6.97 2.51 18.21
CA ARG A 290 6.07 3.46 17.53
C ARG A 290 4.68 2.86 17.35
N LEU A 291 3.65 3.64 17.68
CA LEU A 291 2.24 3.28 17.51
C LEU A 291 1.46 4.49 17.00
N ASN A 292 0.87 4.37 15.81
CA ASN A 292 -0.14 5.29 15.29
C ASN A 292 -1.51 4.57 15.29
N LEU A 293 -2.54 5.27 15.78
CA LEU A 293 -3.93 4.81 15.86
C LEU A 293 -4.90 5.86 15.28
N GLU A 294 -4.57 6.50 14.16
CA GLU A 294 -5.33 7.62 13.61
C GLU A 294 -6.77 7.24 13.19
N LYS A 295 -7.76 8.12 13.41
CA LYS A 295 -9.17 7.94 13.00
C LYS A 295 -9.87 6.67 13.52
N ASP A 296 -9.38 6.05 14.60
CA ASP A 296 -9.93 4.77 15.10
C ASP A 296 -11.18 4.89 16.00
N ASP A 297 -11.83 6.06 16.07
CA ASP A 297 -13.00 6.33 16.91
C ASP A 297 -12.78 6.01 18.41
N ILE A 298 -11.53 6.04 18.89
CA ILE A 298 -11.18 5.60 20.26
C ILE A 298 -11.79 6.54 21.29
N GLU A 299 -12.68 6.05 22.15
CA GLU A 299 -13.24 6.82 23.28
C GLU A 299 -12.45 6.57 24.58
N ASN A 300 -12.20 5.30 24.91
CA ASN A 300 -11.50 4.88 26.12
C ASN A 300 -10.06 4.45 25.80
N PHE A 301 -9.09 5.16 26.37
CA PHE A 301 -7.67 4.97 26.10
C PHE A 301 -6.97 4.29 27.29
N ASN A 302 -6.46 3.08 27.07
CA ASN A 302 -5.79 2.27 28.11
C ASN A 302 -4.54 1.52 27.61
N ILE A 303 -3.89 1.98 26.54
CA ILE A 303 -2.71 1.29 25.97
C ILE A 303 -1.54 1.20 26.96
N ASP A 304 -1.50 2.09 27.96
CA ASP A 304 -0.49 2.13 29.03
C ASP A 304 -0.51 0.91 29.96
N GLU A 305 -1.59 0.12 29.92
CA GLU A 305 -1.70 -1.17 30.60
C GLU A 305 -0.88 -2.27 29.91
N TYR A 306 -0.54 -2.07 28.63
CA TYR A 306 0.03 -3.09 27.74
C TYR A 306 1.45 -2.74 27.26
N ILE A 307 1.71 -1.48 26.92
CA ILE A 307 2.98 -1.02 26.33
C ILE A 307 3.53 0.16 27.12
N LYS A 308 4.78 0.03 27.59
CA LYS A 308 5.44 1.03 28.47
C LYS A 308 6.74 1.62 27.91
N ASN A 309 7.31 0.97 26.89
CA ASN A 309 8.58 1.35 26.27
C ASN A 309 8.37 2.14 24.97
N LEU A 310 7.15 2.64 24.75
CA LEU A 310 6.77 3.38 23.55
C LEU A 310 7.50 4.73 23.52
N LYS A 311 8.12 5.05 22.38
CA LYS A 311 8.84 6.31 22.13
C LYS A 311 8.00 7.27 21.30
N GLU A 312 7.18 6.76 20.39
CA GLU A 312 6.31 7.56 19.53
C GLU A 312 4.86 7.07 19.64
N LEU A 313 3.97 7.98 19.99
CA LEU A 313 2.53 7.76 19.98
C LEU A 313 1.85 8.81 19.12
N ASP A 314 1.08 8.34 18.15
CA ASP A 314 0.15 9.16 17.39
C ASP A 314 -1.28 8.64 17.58
N ILE A 315 -2.15 9.54 18.03
CA ILE A 315 -3.56 9.30 18.28
C ILE A 315 -4.44 10.39 17.66
N ILE A 316 -3.95 11.10 16.63
CA ILE A 316 -4.69 12.14 15.92
C ILE A 316 -6.10 11.67 15.45
N GLN A 317 -7.04 12.61 15.38
CA GLN A 317 -8.43 12.40 14.91
C GLN A 317 -9.23 11.31 15.65
N ASN A 318 -8.91 11.03 16.92
CA ASN A 318 -9.72 10.19 17.80
C ASN A 318 -10.65 10.99 18.73
N LYS A 319 -11.62 10.27 19.32
CA LYS A 319 -12.58 10.77 20.30
C LYS A 319 -12.14 10.51 21.75
N ILE A 320 -10.84 10.37 21.99
CA ILE A 320 -10.30 9.92 23.28
C ILE A 320 -10.68 10.93 24.33
N ASP A 321 -11.36 10.56 25.41
CA ASP A 321 -11.67 11.51 26.48
C ASP A 321 -10.55 11.63 27.52
N ASN A 322 -10.03 10.51 28.01
CA ASN A 322 -9.12 10.48 29.16
C ASN A 322 -7.63 10.34 28.79
N ILE A 323 -7.03 11.43 28.29
CA ILE A 323 -5.59 11.47 27.96
C ILE A 323 -4.65 11.47 29.19
N LYS A 324 -5.15 11.67 30.41
CA LYS A 324 -4.30 11.79 31.62
C LYS A 324 -3.47 10.54 31.91
N ARG A 325 -3.89 9.36 31.40
CA ARG A 325 -3.15 8.10 31.50
C ARG A 325 -1.82 8.09 30.74
N LEU A 326 -1.62 8.99 29.78
CA LEU A 326 -0.37 9.15 29.03
C LEU A 326 0.84 9.43 29.95
N ILE A 327 0.63 9.95 31.17
CA ILE A 327 1.67 10.07 32.20
C ILE A 327 2.40 8.76 32.50
N ASN A 328 1.78 7.60 32.25
CA ASN A 328 2.39 6.29 32.44
C ASN A 328 3.39 5.93 31.33
N LEU A 329 3.37 6.65 30.20
CA LEU A 329 4.26 6.49 29.04
C LEU A 329 5.45 7.47 29.11
N MET A 330 6.13 7.52 30.26
CA MET A 330 7.23 8.48 30.51
C MET A 330 8.43 8.34 29.54
N GLY A 331 8.50 7.25 28.77
CA GLY A 331 9.51 7.02 27.73
C GLY A 331 9.24 7.71 26.39
N LEU A 332 8.10 8.39 26.22
CA LEU A 332 7.76 9.07 24.96
C LEU A 332 8.77 10.17 24.62
N GLU A 333 9.29 10.09 23.40
CA GLU A 333 10.10 11.10 22.72
C GLU A 333 9.26 11.92 21.72
N LYS A 334 8.16 11.34 21.21
CA LYS A 334 7.25 11.97 20.26
C LYS A 334 5.80 11.73 20.65
N LEU A 335 4.98 12.78 20.63
CA LEU A 335 3.55 12.69 20.95
C LEU A 335 2.72 13.58 20.02
N TYR A 336 1.78 12.95 19.32
CA TYR A 336 0.79 13.62 18.49
C TYR A 336 -0.59 13.42 19.13
N LEU A 337 -1.21 14.51 19.59
CA LEU A 337 -2.56 14.47 20.18
C LEU A 337 -3.63 14.93 19.19
N PRO A 338 -4.88 14.44 19.33
CA PRO A 338 -6.00 14.91 18.53
C PRO A 338 -6.44 16.35 18.90
N TYR A 339 -7.28 16.92 18.03
CA TYR A 339 -8.15 18.09 18.23
C TYR A 339 -9.15 17.88 19.39
N LEU A 340 -8.64 17.80 20.62
CA LEU A 340 -9.32 17.28 21.80
C LEU A 340 -10.19 18.28 22.56
N LYS A 341 -10.15 19.57 22.20
CA LYS A 341 -11.09 20.63 22.63
C LYS A 341 -11.44 20.64 24.13
N ASN A 342 -10.85 21.59 24.85
CA ASN A 342 -11.09 21.86 26.28
C ASN A 342 -10.49 20.79 27.23
N LYS A 343 -9.19 20.52 27.13
CA LYS A 343 -8.52 19.54 28.00
C LYS A 343 -7.38 20.08 28.83
N ASP A 344 -7.23 19.41 29.96
CA ASP A 344 -6.17 19.59 30.93
C ASP A 344 -4.91 18.83 30.48
N PHE A 345 -3.99 19.55 29.85
CA PHE A 345 -2.69 19.07 29.38
C PHE A 345 -1.60 19.05 30.48
N GLU A 346 -1.95 19.31 31.74
CA GLU A 346 -1.00 19.41 32.87
C GLU A 346 -0.26 18.09 33.18
N PHE A 347 -0.66 16.96 32.56
CA PHE A 347 0.09 15.70 32.61
C PHE A 347 1.37 15.74 31.74
N ILE A 348 1.40 16.55 30.66
CA ILE A 348 2.52 16.61 29.71
C ILE A 348 3.81 17.09 30.40
N LYS A 349 3.71 17.95 31.44
CA LYS A 349 4.85 18.41 32.27
C LYS A 349 5.66 17.29 32.95
N LYS A 350 5.24 16.03 32.84
CA LYS A 350 5.93 14.84 33.35
C LYS A 350 6.63 14.03 32.25
N LEU A 351 6.30 14.28 30.98
CA LEU A 351 6.86 13.61 29.81
C LEU A 351 8.16 14.29 29.37
N ASN A 352 9.14 14.35 30.29
CA ASN A 352 10.37 15.14 30.12
C ASN A 352 11.30 14.67 28.99
N ASN A 353 11.04 13.49 28.41
CA ASN A 353 11.81 12.94 27.29
C ASN A 353 11.31 13.42 25.92
N LEU A 354 10.19 14.16 25.86
CA LEU A 354 9.63 14.67 24.62
C LEU A 354 10.63 15.59 23.89
N LYS A 355 10.82 15.26 22.60
CA LYS A 355 11.54 16.00 21.58
C LYS A 355 10.58 16.58 20.54
N GLU A 356 9.46 15.90 20.27
CA GLU A 356 8.46 16.37 19.32
C GLU A 356 7.06 16.28 19.96
N LEU A 357 6.30 17.38 19.90
CA LEU A 357 4.98 17.49 20.50
C LEU A 357 4.05 18.26 19.58
N TYR A 358 2.90 17.68 19.26
CA TYR A 358 1.89 18.25 18.36
C TYR A 358 0.54 18.33 19.08
N LEU A 359 0.02 19.56 19.19
CA LEU A 359 -1.16 19.98 19.96
C LEU A 359 -2.02 20.99 19.16
N ALA A 360 -2.16 20.76 17.86
CA ALA A 360 -2.88 21.66 16.97
C ALA A 360 -4.40 21.59 17.16
N GLY A 361 -5.09 22.73 17.13
CA GLY A 361 -6.57 22.75 17.07
C GLY A 361 -7.30 22.43 18.38
N ASP A 362 -6.66 22.64 19.52
CA ASP A 362 -7.12 22.19 20.85
C ASP A 362 -7.88 23.25 21.68
N ASN A 363 -7.97 24.48 21.18
CA ASN A 363 -8.41 25.69 21.92
C ASN A 363 -7.53 25.98 23.16
N ILE A 364 -6.21 25.77 23.08
CA ILE A 364 -5.28 26.07 24.17
C ILE A 364 -5.10 27.58 24.30
N GLU A 365 -5.27 28.12 25.51
CA GLU A 365 -4.95 29.51 25.85
C GLU A 365 -3.68 29.65 26.72
N ASP A 366 -3.46 28.70 27.65
CA ASP A 366 -2.30 28.65 28.55
C ASP A 366 -1.43 27.42 28.26
N ILE A 367 -0.16 27.67 27.94
CA ILE A 367 0.88 26.64 27.70
C ILE A 367 1.89 26.51 28.85
N SER A 368 1.57 26.99 30.05
CA SER A 368 2.42 26.91 31.25
C SER A 368 2.93 25.50 31.56
N PHE A 369 2.15 24.46 31.22
CA PHE A 369 2.52 23.05 31.33
C PHE A 369 3.77 22.65 30.53
N LEU A 370 4.15 23.41 29.49
CA LEU A 370 5.33 23.13 28.66
C LEU A 370 6.66 23.59 29.28
N GLY A 371 6.66 24.48 30.29
CA GLY A 371 7.85 25.24 30.71
C GLY A 371 9.06 24.43 31.22
N ASN A 372 8.93 23.11 31.39
CA ASN A 372 10.03 22.20 31.77
C ASN A 372 10.52 21.30 30.62
N LEU A 373 9.90 21.33 29.44
CA LEU A 373 10.18 20.43 28.31
C LEU A 373 11.36 20.92 27.45
N LYS A 374 12.50 21.18 28.10
CA LYS A 374 13.69 21.83 27.50
C LYS A 374 14.43 20.96 26.46
N HIS A 375 13.95 19.74 26.24
CA HIS A 375 14.45 18.80 25.24
C HIS A 375 13.65 18.82 23.93
N LEU A 376 12.58 19.61 23.84
CA LEU A 376 11.84 19.80 22.59
C LEU A 376 12.74 20.36 21.48
N GLU A 377 12.69 19.67 20.34
CA GLU A 377 13.29 20.03 19.06
C GLU A 377 12.21 20.46 18.04
N LYS A 378 10.99 19.92 18.17
CA LYS A 378 9.81 20.33 17.39
C LYS A 378 8.60 20.56 18.30
N LEU A 379 7.86 21.63 18.03
CA LEU A 379 6.63 21.96 18.74
C LEU A 379 5.60 22.55 17.78
N ASP A 380 4.43 21.92 17.72
CA ASP A 380 3.27 22.43 16.99
C ASP A 380 2.13 22.76 17.97
N LEU A 381 1.75 24.03 17.97
CA LEU A 381 0.70 24.65 18.76
C LEU A 381 -0.26 25.44 17.86
N SER A 382 -0.33 25.12 16.57
CA SER A 382 -1.17 25.82 15.60
C SER A 382 -2.68 25.73 15.90
N GLU A 383 -3.48 26.63 15.34
CA GLU A 383 -4.95 26.62 15.42
C GLU A 383 -5.48 26.63 16.87
N ASN A 384 -4.88 27.45 17.73
CA ASN A 384 -5.21 27.55 19.15
C ASN A 384 -5.69 28.97 19.51
N SER A 385 -5.62 29.36 20.78
CA SER A 385 -6.01 30.70 21.25
C SER A 385 -4.93 31.30 22.16
N ILE A 386 -3.67 30.93 21.91
CA ILE A 386 -2.52 31.31 22.72
C ILE A 386 -2.21 32.79 22.49
N LYS A 387 -2.03 33.51 23.60
CA LYS A 387 -1.61 34.92 23.64
C LYS A 387 -0.24 35.13 24.27
N ASN A 388 0.19 34.18 25.11
CA ASN A 388 1.39 34.31 25.93
C ASN A 388 2.27 33.07 25.74
N ILE A 389 3.43 33.28 25.13
CA ILE A 389 4.42 32.22 24.85
C ILE A 389 5.64 32.28 25.77
N LEU A 390 5.56 32.97 26.91
CA LEU A 390 6.63 33.01 27.93
C LEU A 390 7.17 31.62 28.33
N PRO A 391 6.36 30.55 28.44
CA PRO A 391 6.87 29.21 28.73
C PRO A 391 7.88 28.64 27.72
N LEU A 392 7.95 29.19 26.50
CA LEU A 392 8.89 28.75 25.46
C LEU A 392 10.32 29.29 25.64
N THR A 393 10.54 30.28 26.53
CA THR A 393 11.79 31.05 26.63
C THR A 393 13.05 30.20 26.81
N ASP A 394 12.95 29.08 27.54
CA ASP A 394 14.08 28.19 27.85
C ASP A 394 14.25 27.03 26.86
N MET A 395 13.44 26.94 25.79
CA MET A 395 13.41 25.81 24.85
C MET A 395 14.51 25.90 23.76
N VAL A 396 15.74 26.21 24.16
CA VAL A 396 16.92 26.48 23.29
C VAL A 396 17.38 25.32 22.38
N ASN A 397 16.61 24.24 22.31
CA ASN A 397 16.81 23.10 21.41
C ASN A 397 15.79 23.05 20.26
N LEU A 398 14.75 23.89 20.27
CA LEU A 398 13.77 23.98 19.19
C LEU A 398 14.43 24.34 17.87
N LYS A 399 14.06 23.60 16.83
CA LYS A 399 14.41 23.77 15.42
C LYS A 399 13.18 24.09 14.58
N GLU A 400 12.02 23.58 14.98
CA GLU A 400 10.75 23.76 14.28
C GLU A 400 9.69 24.19 15.30
N LEU A 401 9.08 25.35 15.08
CA LEU A 401 8.02 25.90 15.92
C LEU A 401 6.87 26.36 15.04
N ASN A 402 5.70 25.74 15.22
CA ASN A 402 4.45 26.17 14.60
C ASN A 402 3.52 26.80 15.64
N LEU A 403 3.15 28.06 15.38
CA LEU A 403 2.25 28.90 16.17
C LEU A 403 1.20 29.58 15.26
N GLU A 404 0.98 29.04 14.05
CA GLU A 404 -0.07 29.48 13.11
C GLU A 404 -1.46 29.53 13.77
N GLY A 405 -2.35 30.42 13.34
CA GLY A 405 -3.75 30.44 13.80
C GLY A 405 -3.86 30.64 15.32
N ASN A 406 -3.26 31.73 15.84
CA ASN A 406 -3.24 32.05 17.25
C ASN A 406 -3.50 33.56 17.48
N LEU A 407 -3.34 34.03 18.73
CA LEU A 407 -3.69 35.39 19.13
C LEU A 407 -2.45 36.15 19.63
N LEU A 408 -1.29 35.92 19.01
CA LEU A 408 -0.01 36.51 19.43
C LEU A 408 0.13 37.95 18.95
N GLU A 409 0.43 38.86 19.89
CA GLU A 409 0.85 40.24 19.63
C GLU A 409 2.37 40.45 19.91
N ASP A 410 3.00 39.57 20.70
CA ASP A 410 4.39 39.65 21.14
C ASP A 410 5.10 38.29 20.99
N ILE A 411 6.32 38.32 20.45
CA ILE A 411 7.18 37.14 20.23
C ILE A 411 8.55 37.27 20.93
N SER A 412 8.68 38.13 21.93
CA SER A 412 9.92 38.32 22.70
C SER A 412 10.42 37.04 23.38
N SER A 413 9.50 36.13 23.73
CA SER A 413 9.84 34.86 24.38
C SER A 413 10.62 33.89 23.48
N ILE A 414 10.62 34.08 22.16
CA ILE A 414 11.40 33.23 21.23
C ILE A 414 12.71 33.87 20.77
N GLU A 415 13.04 35.09 21.21
CA GLU A 415 14.18 35.88 20.69
C GLU A 415 15.56 35.20 20.84
N ASN A 416 15.69 34.23 21.76
CA ASN A 416 16.95 33.54 22.07
C ASN A 416 16.92 32.06 21.61
N LEU A 417 15.91 31.63 20.84
CA LEU A 417 15.80 30.27 20.29
C LEU A 417 16.64 30.12 19.01
N THR A 418 17.93 30.44 19.08
CA THR A 418 18.84 30.61 17.91
C THR A 418 19.13 29.33 17.11
N LYS A 419 18.47 28.21 17.41
CA LYS A 419 18.50 26.96 16.64
C LYS A 419 17.26 26.76 15.76
N LEU A 420 16.27 27.66 15.82
CA LEU A 420 15.09 27.61 14.95
C LEU A 420 15.53 27.68 13.47
N GLU A 421 15.22 26.62 12.74
CA GLU A 421 15.37 26.48 11.29
C GLU A 421 14.04 26.77 10.57
N LYS A 422 12.91 26.52 11.25
CA LYS A 422 11.56 26.75 10.72
C LYS A 422 10.68 27.41 11.76
N LEU A 423 10.00 28.49 11.38
CA LEU A 423 9.09 29.24 12.24
C LEU A 423 7.83 29.63 11.46
N TYR A 424 6.68 29.16 11.94
CA TYR A 424 5.38 29.47 11.37
C TYR A 424 4.58 30.30 12.37
N LEU A 425 4.24 31.53 11.98
CA LEU A 425 3.54 32.55 12.76
C LEU A 425 2.39 33.18 11.95
N SER A 426 1.89 32.48 10.93
CA SER A 426 0.75 32.90 10.12
C SER A 426 -0.53 33.05 10.95
N ASP A 427 -1.48 33.86 10.49
CA ASP A 427 -2.78 34.13 11.14
C ASP A 427 -2.64 34.45 12.64
N ASN A 428 -1.97 35.58 12.90
CA ASN A 428 -1.71 36.12 14.23
C ASN A 428 -1.89 37.66 14.21
N GLN A 429 -1.54 38.36 15.29
CA GLN A 429 -1.78 39.81 15.45
C GLN A 429 -0.48 40.61 15.53
N LEU A 430 0.60 40.07 14.97
CA LEU A 430 1.95 40.65 15.06
C LEU A 430 2.07 41.96 14.28
N LYS A 431 2.75 42.94 14.89
CA LYS A 431 3.03 44.28 14.34
C LYS A 431 4.51 44.61 14.30
N ASP A 432 5.27 44.05 15.25
CA ASP A 432 6.72 44.18 15.42
C ASP A 432 7.33 42.78 15.40
N ILE A 433 8.30 42.55 14.53
CA ILE A 433 9.03 41.29 14.36
C ILE A 433 10.53 41.43 14.69
N SER A 434 10.95 42.55 15.29
CA SER A 434 12.36 42.84 15.64
C SER A 434 13.00 41.77 16.53
N LYS A 435 12.20 40.99 17.26
CA LYS A 435 12.64 39.88 18.11
C LYS A 435 13.19 38.68 17.34
N LEU A 436 13.01 38.64 16.02
CA LEU A 436 13.58 37.62 15.15
C LEU A 436 15.09 37.84 14.86
N GLU A 437 15.66 39.00 15.19
CA GLU A 437 17.03 39.43 14.77
C GLU A 437 18.16 38.41 15.05
N LYS A 438 18.02 37.57 16.09
CA LYS A 438 19.03 36.59 16.51
C LYS A 438 18.79 35.18 15.94
N LEU A 439 17.68 34.94 15.25
CA LEU A 439 17.27 33.62 14.77
C LEU A 439 17.95 33.27 13.44
N THR A 440 19.25 33.51 13.34
CA THR A 440 20.03 33.42 12.09
C THR A 440 20.14 32.01 11.50
N ALA A 441 19.62 30.98 12.18
CA ALA A 441 19.49 29.62 11.67
C ALA A 441 18.22 29.40 10.81
N LEU A 442 17.29 30.36 10.79
CA LEU A 442 16.04 30.25 10.04
C LEU A 442 16.27 30.06 8.55
N LYS A 443 15.57 29.09 8.00
CA LYS A 443 15.44 28.74 6.58
C LYS A 443 14.04 29.02 6.05
N ILE A 444 13.01 28.71 6.85
CA ILE A 444 11.61 28.95 6.50
C ILE A 444 10.99 29.87 7.56
N LEU A 445 10.40 30.97 7.10
CA LEU A 445 9.67 31.91 7.95
C LEU A 445 8.31 32.25 7.33
N ASP A 446 7.23 31.84 8.00
CA ASP A 446 5.86 32.23 7.65
C ASP A 446 5.32 33.27 8.64
N LEU A 447 4.90 34.39 8.09
CA LEU A 447 4.33 35.56 8.76
C LEU A 447 3.07 36.06 8.03
N LYS A 448 2.42 35.21 7.22
CA LYS A 448 1.22 35.60 6.47
C LYS A 448 0.07 35.99 7.41
N PHE A 449 -0.88 36.80 6.91
CA PHE A 449 -2.09 37.16 7.67
C PHE A 449 -1.79 37.73 9.06
N ASN A 450 -0.99 38.79 9.10
CA ASN A 450 -0.64 39.52 10.31
C ASN A 450 -0.89 41.03 10.12
N GLU A 451 -0.46 41.86 11.07
CA GLU A 451 -0.56 43.32 11.00
C GLU A 451 0.80 44.03 10.78
N ILE A 452 1.79 43.32 10.24
CA ILE A 452 3.18 43.79 10.13
C ILE A 452 3.26 44.99 9.19
N ILE A 453 3.97 46.04 9.62
CA ILE A 453 4.20 47.27 8.83
C ILE A 453 5.67 47.35 8.36
N LYS A 454 6.60 46.82 9.15
CA LYS A 454 8.04 46.87 8.90
C LYS A 454 8.69 45.52 9.06
N LEU A 455 9.77 45.31 8.32
CA LEU A 455 10.59 44.10 8.33
C LEU A 455 11.87 44.26 9.19
N ASP A 456 11.87 45.23 10.12
CA ASP A 456 12.97 45.47 11.06
C ASP A 456 13.29 44.16 11.81
N GLY A 457 14.53 43.66 11.72
CA GLY A 457 14.96 42.40 12.36
C GLY A 457 15.11 41.22 11.39
N LEU A 458 14.76 41.34 10.11
CA LEU A 458 15.05 40.32 9.11
C LEU A 458 16.46 40.45 8.47
N ASP A 459 17.13 41.59 8.66
CA ASP A 459 18.34 42.00 7.92
C ASP A 459 19.53 41.03 7.99
N ASN A 460 19.61 40.23 9.06
CA ASN A 460 20.70 39.27 9.32
C ASN A 460 20.28 37.81 9.11
N LEU A 461 19.05 37.53 8.69
CA LEU A 461 18.52 36.17 8.52
C LEU A 461 18.96 35.55 7.17
N ILE A 462 20.24 35.70 6.84
CA ILE A 462 20.82 35.38 5.52
C ILE A 462 20.70 33.91 5.09
N ASN A 463 20.29 33.01 5.98
CA ASN A 463 20.05 31.59 5.69
C ASN A 463 18.60 31.29 5.27
N LEU A 464 17.72 32.31 5.21
CA LEU A 464 16.36 32.15 4.72
C LEU A 464 16.35 31.71 3.24
N GLU A 465 15.64 30.61 3.02
CA GLU A 465 15.35 29.95 1.74
C GLU A 465 13.89 30.26 1.32
N GLU A 466 12.97 30.34 2.29
CA GLU A 466 11.56 30.67 2.09
C GLU A 466 11.10 31.78 3.05
N LEU A 467 10.52 32.87 2.51
CA LEU A 467 9.93 33.96 3.28
C LEU A 467 8.51 34.27 2.79
N MET A 468 7.53 34.10 3.67
CA MET A 468 6.11 34.33 3.38
C MET A 468 5.56 35.45 4.28
N ILE A 469 5.32 36.62 3.69
CA ILE A 469 4.87 37.87 4.36
C ILE A 469 3.58 38.43 3.73
N SER A 470 2.86 37.62 2.94
CA SER A 470 1.60 37.99 2.29
C SER A 470 0.49 38.37 3.27
N ASN A 471 -0.47 39.19 2.86
CA ASN A 471 -1.58 39.70 3.70
C ASN A 471 -1.08 40.41 4.97
N ASN A 472 -0.30 41.47 4.76
CA ASN A 472 0.23 42.35 5.81
C ASN A 472 0.01 43.83 5.42
N LYS A 473 0.73 44.75 6.05
CA LYS A 473 0.62 46.21 5.84
C LYS A 473 1.96 46.84 5.40
N ILE A 474 2.87 46.02 4.87
CA ILE A 474 4.25 46.37 4.51
C ILE A 474 4.28 47.25 3.26
N ASP A 475 5.14 48.27 3.25
CA ASP A 475 5.36 49.17 2.11
C ASP A 475 6.81 49.20 1.58
N ASN A 476 7.77 48.61 2.31
CA ASN A 476 9.20 48.68 2.02
C ASN A 476 9.91 47.34 2.27
N LEU A 477 10.65 46.87 1.26
CA LEU A 477 11.45 45.63 1.28
C LEU A 477 12.95 45.85 1.58
N PHE A 478 13.39 47.08 1.88
CA PHE A 478 14.81 47.35 2.17
C PHE A 478 15.45 46.39 3.20
N PRO A 479 14.80 46.02 4.33
CA PRO A 479 15.41 45.11 5.32
C PRO A 479 15.72 43.70 4.79
N ILE A 480 15.16 43.28 3.65
CA ILE A 480 15.44 41.96 3.06
C ILE A 480 16.45 41.98 1.91
N VAL A 481 17.09 43.14 1.62
CA VAL A 481 18.04 43.33 0.50
C VAL A 481 19.26 42.38 0.51
N ASN A 482 19.60 41.81 1.68
CA ASN A 482 20.73 40.90 1.87
C ASN A 482 20.33 39.41 1.92
N LEU A 483 19.04 39.07 1.77
CA LEU A 483 18.56 37.68 1.82
C LEU A 483 18.79 36.95 0.49
N MET A 484 20.06 36.82 0.10
CA MET A 484 20.48 36.31 -1.21
C MET A 484 20.21 34.81 -1.42
N ASN A 485 19.93 34.07 -0.34
CA ASN A 485 19.62 32.64 -0.38
C ASN A 485 18.10 32.35 -0.58
N LEU A 486 17.24 33.37 -0.65
CA LEU A 486 15.82 33.15 -0.90
C LEU A 486 15.59 32.46 -2.25
N GLU A 487 14.90 31.33 -2.21
CA GLU A 487 14.39 30.56 -3.34
C GLU A 487 12.90 30.87 -3.56
N THR A 488 12.13 31.13 -2.49
CA THR A 488 10.73 31.54 -2.55
C THR A 488 10.46 32.78 -1.70
N LEU A 489 9.79 33.77 -2.29
CA LEU A 489 9.36 35.00 -1.62
C LEU A 489 7.88 35.28 -1.94
N GLU A 490 7.05 35.35 -0.90
CA GLU A 490 5.66 35.78 -1.01
C GLU A 490 5.43 37.08 -0.24
N PHE A 491 4.93 38.12 -0.92
CA PHE A 491 4.48 39.36 -0.29
C PHE A 491 3.16 39.88 -0.87
N SER A 492 2.36 39.01 -1.48
CA SER A 492 1.05 39.35 -2.05
C SER A 492 0.13 40.03 -1.03
N TYR A 493 -0.79 40.89 -1.47
CA TYR A 493 -1.71 41.64 -0.58
C TYR A 493 -0.95 42.49 0.47
N ASN A 494 -0.08 43.38 -0.01
CA ASN A 494 0.63 44.38 0.79
C ASN A 494 0.52 45.77 0.13
N LYS A 495 1.39 46.72 0.49
CA LYS A 495 1.44 48.09 -0.06
C LYS A 495 2.78 48.39 -0.74
N ILE A 496 3.49 47.35 -1.15
CA ILE A 496 4.85 47.46 -1.68
C ILE A 496 4.79 48.10 -3.07
N LYS A 497 5.63 49.12 -3.26
CA LYS A 497 5.80 49.83 -4.53
C LYS A 497 7.21 49.69 -5.09
N GLU A 498 8.20 49.81 -4.22
CA GLU A 498 9.62 49.76 -4.58
C GLU A 498 10.16 48.34 -4.40
N ILE A 499 10.68 47.77 -5.48
CA ILE A 499 11.15 46.38 -5.54
C ILE A 499 12.57 46.25 -6.11
N SER A 500 13.27 47.36 -6.41
CA SER A 500 14.70 47.31 -6.80
C SER A 500 15.58 46.60 -5.77
N TYR A 501 15.19 46.56 -4.49
CA TYR A 501 15.87 45.79 -3.44
C TYR A 501 16.01 44.29 -3.72
N LEU A 502 15.22 43.72 -4.64
CA LEU A 502 15.30 42.31 -5.04
C LEU A 502 16.51 42.00 -5.93
N GLN A 503 17.22 43.01 -6.47
CA GLN A 503 18.29 42.86 -7.49
C GLN A 503 19.37 41.81 -7.20
N ASN A 504 19.65 41.53 -5.91
CA ASN A 504 20.71 40.61 -5.48
C ASN A 504 20.18 39.18 -5.17
N MET A 505 18.87 38.94 -5.25
CA MET A 505 18.25 37.64 -4.93
C MET A 505 18.38 36.68 -6.12
N THR A 506 19.62 36.33 -6.47
CA THR A 506 19.92 35.56 -7.69
C THR A 506 19.40 34.13 -7.66
N ASN A 507 19.10 33.60 -6.46
CA ASN A 507 18.58 32.24 -6.26
C ASN A 507 17.04 32.19 -6.29
N LEU A 508 16.35 33.35 -6.36
CA LEU A 508 14.90 33.41 -6.27
C LEU A 508 14.24 32.73 -7.47
N GLU A 509 13.51 31.64 -7.22
CA GLU A 509 12.82 30.84 -8.22
C GLU A 509 11.32 31.17 -8.29
N ASN A 510 10.69 31.45 -7.15
CA ASN A 510 9.26 31.68 -7.04
C ASN A 510 8.98 33.04 -6.37
N LEU A 511 8.25 33.92 -7.06
CA LEU A 511 7.88 35.24 -6.55
C LEU A 511 6.37 35.50 -6.65
N TYR A 512 5.74 35.65 -5.49
CA TYR A 512 4.33 36.00 -5.34
C TYR A 512 4.22 37.43 -4.83
N ALA A 513 3.77 38.33 -5.70
CA ALA A 513 3.83 39.78 -5.54
C ALA A 513 2.51 40.47 -5.97
N ASP A 514 1.43 39.70 -6.15
CA ASP A 514 0.13 40.21 -6.58
C ASP A 514 -0.55 41.09 -5.53
N ASN A 515 -1.54 41.89 -5.95
CA ASN A 515 -2.29 42.81 -5.08
C ASN A 515 -1.37 43.75 -4.26
N ASN A 516 -0.47 44.45 -4.96
CA ASN A 516 0.47 45.43 -4.42
C ASN A 516 0.41 46.75 -5.23
N LEU A 517 1.38 47.65 -5.05
CA LEU A 517 1.46 48.97 -5.69
C LEU A 517 2.66 49.09 -6.65
N ILE A 518 3.14 47.97 -7.19
CA ILE A 518 4.32 47.91 -8.06
C ILE A 518 4.05 48.61 -9.40
N THR A 519 5.01 49.45 -9.83
CA THR A 519 4.97 50.10 -11.16
C THR A 519 6.28 50.03 -11.95
N ASP A 520 7.32 49.39 -11.42
CA ASP A 520 8.63 49.23 -12.06
C ASP A 520 9.03 47.75 -12.05
N LEU A 521 9.04 47.11 -13.22
CA LEU A 521 9.37 45.70 -13.34
C LEU A 521 10.83 45.45 -13.74
N ARG A 522 11.69 46.47 -13.85
CA ARG A 522 13.05 46.34 -14.41
C ARG A 522 13.90 45.30 -13.67
N VAL A 523 13.79 45.24 -12.35
CA VAL A 523 14.51 44.28 -11.49
C VAL A 523 14.21 42.81 -11.84
N MET A 524 13.03 42.50 -12.39
CA MET A 524 12.64 41.13 -12.76
C MET A 524 13.53 40.53 -13.85
N LEU A 525 14.15 41.38 -14.69
CA LEU A 525 15.08 40.93 -15.71
C LEU A 525 16.38 40.40 -15.09
N GLU A 526 16.78 40.93 -13.92
CA GLU A 526 18.03 40.61 -13.20
C GLU A 526 17.91 39.31 -12.37
N LEU A 527 16.69 38.92 -12.00
CA LEU A 527 16.39 37.68 -11.26
C LEU A 527 16.57 36.44 -12.15
N ASN A 528 17.79 35.94 -12.26
CA ASN A 528 18.16 34.95 -13.28
C ASN A 528 17.61 33.53 -13.05
N SER A 529 17.31 33.15 -11.80
CA SER A 529 16.77 31.82 -11.46
C SER A 529 15.24 31.78 -11.42
N LEU A 530 14.56 32.91 -11.68
CA LEU A 530 13.12 33.06 -11.56
C LEU A 530 12.39 32.18 -12.60
N LYS A 531 11.46 31.35 -12.12
CA LYS A 531 10.63 30.41 -12.90
C LYS A 531 9.15 30.74 -12.81
N TYR A 532 8.68 31.08 -11.60
CA TYR A 532 7.31 31.49 -11.31
C TYR A 532 7.26 32.96 -10.90
N LEU A 533 6.41 33.75 -11.55
CA LEU A 533 6.13 35.13 -11.16
C LEU A 533 4.63 35.41 -11.20
N ASN A 534 4.08 35.91 -10.10
CA ASN A 534 2.73 36.48 -10.04
C ASN A 534 2.77 37.93 -9.56
N ILE A 535 2.38 38.86 -10.43
CA ILE A 535 2.29 40.30 -10.19
C ILE A 535 0.89 40.85 -10.50
N LYS A 536 -0.13 39.99 -10.59
CA LYS A 536 -1.53 40.40 -10.85
C LYS A 536 -1.99 41.52 -9.93
N ASN A 537 -2.94 42.33 -10.41
CA ASN A 537 -3.54 43.42 -9.63
C ASN A 537 -2.52 44.46 -9.11
N ASN A 538 -1.40 44.67 -9.82
CA ASN A 538 -0.50 45.80 -9.59
C ASN A 538 -0.71 46.90 -10.65
N PRO A 539 -0.48 48.19 -10.32
CA PRO A 539 -0.61 49.33 -11.25
C PRO A 539 0.53 49.43 -12.29
N ILE A 540 0.98 48.31 -12.86
CA ILE A 540 2.15 48.20 -13.74
C ILE A 540 2.06 49.02 -15.04
N TYR A 541 0.88 49.48 -15.44
CA TYR A 541 0.70 50.35 -16.62
C TYR A 541 0.60 51.85 -16.29
N GLU A 542 0.60 52.26 -15.01
CA GLU A 542 0.49 53.67 -14.63
C GLU A 542 1.80 54.45 -14.80
N ASN A 543 2.96 53.77 -14.76
CA ASN A 543 4.26 54.42 -14.88
C ASN A 543 4.68 54.62 -16.34
N VAL A 544 4.24 55.73 -16.93
CA VAL A 544 4.56 56.13 -18.31
C VAL A 544 6.05 56.36 -18.61
N GLN A 545 6.93 56.34 -17.60
CA GLN A 545 8.39 56.44 -17.81
C GLN A 545 9.04 55.08 -18.08
N ILE A 546 8.34 53.97 -17.83
CA ILE A 546 8.88 52.62 -17.94
C ILE A 546 8.01 51.82 -18.92
N ASP A 547 8.66 51.28 -19.94
CA ASP A 547 8.02 50.42 -20.93
C ASP A 547 7.86 48.99 -20.38
N ASN A 548 6.99 48.84 -19.38
CA ASN A 548 6.70 47.55 -18.76
C ASN A 548 6.13 46.54 -19.78
N TYR A 549 5.52 47.00 -20.89
CA TYR A 549 5.10 46.12 -21.98
C TYR A 549 6.28 45.38 -22.63
N LYS A 550 7.40 46.07 -22.91
CA LYS A 550 8.63 45.39 -23.36
C LYS A 550 9.19 44.43 -22.32
N ILE A 551 9.15 44.79 -21.04
CA ILE A 551 9.68 43.95 -19.95
C ILE A 551 8.87 42.66 -19.84
N ILE A 552 7.54 42.77 -19.85
CA ILE A 552 6.59 41.64 -19.87
C ILE A 552 6.90 40.69 -21.03
N LEU A 553 7.09 41.20 -22.25
CA LEU A 553 7.42 40.37 -23.42
C LEU A 553 8.76 39.62 -23.30
N GLU A 554 9.72 40.10 -22.51
CA GLU A 554 10.95 39.35 -22.22
C GLU A 554 10.74 38.33 -21.07
N LEU A 555 9.93 38.66 -20.07
CA LEU A 555 9.57 37.75 -18.98
C LEU A 555 8.75 36.54 -19.48
N GLU A 556 7.81 36.74 -20.40
CA GLU A 556 7.04 35.66 -21.06
C GLU A 556 7.90 34.63 -21.80
N LYS A 557 9.16 34.96 -22.15
CA LYS A 557 10.11 34.04 -22.79
C LYS A 557 11.02 33.32 -21.79
N LYS A 558 11.12 33.83 -20.56
CA LYS A 558 12.07 33.42 -19.52
C LYS A 558 11.42 32.52 -18.47
N LEU A 559 10.16 32.78 -18.14
CA LEU A 559 9.43 32.16 -17.04
C LEU A 559 8.67 30.91 -17.50
N ASP A 560 8.62 29.90 -16.62
CA ASP A 560 7.78 28.71 -16.81
C ASP A 560 6.29 29.05 -16.61
N ILE A 561 6.00 29.92 -15.64
CA ILE A 561 4.65 30.41 -15.33
C ILE A 561 4.73 31.90 -15.00
N PHE A 562 3.92 32.70 -15.69
CA PHE A 562 3.84 34.15 -15.50
C PHE A 562 2.38 34.62 -15.43
N GLU A 563 2.05 35.32 -14.36
CA GLU A 563 0.72 35.85 -14.07
C GLU A 563 0.83 37.37 -13.81
N TYR A 564 0.21 38.21 -14.65
CA TYR A 564 0.29 39.68 -14.56
C TYR A 564 -1.03 40.39 -14.89
#